data_AF-A0A0H3UAW1-F1
#
_entry.id   AF-A0A0H3UAW1-F1
#
_cell.length_a   1.000
_cell.length_b   1.000
_cell.length_c   1.000
_cell.angle_alpha   90.00
_cell.angle_beta   90.00
_cell.angle_gamma   90.00
#
_symmetry.space_group_name_H-M   'P 1'
#
loop_
_entity.id
_entity.type
_entity.pdbx_description
1 polymer ?
#
loop_
_entity_poly.entity_id
_entity_poly.type
_entity_poly.pdbx_seq_one_letter_code
_entity_poly.pdbx_strand_id
1 'polypeptide(L)'
;MKSGGRLIYMGAGTSGRLGVLDASECPPTFGVDSGLVVGIIAGGDRALRYAVENAEDRAEFGATDLQNLNVSAKDTVVGISASGYAPYCVGGLDYAKSADALTIAMSCNRNAILSGHADIAIEMPTGSEILSGSTRLNAGTATKLALNMLSTLTMVQMGKVYGNLMVDMRPTNTKLQDRAIRIVQNALHISRDEAQTWYLAAEKNVKVAIVMYKTGAEISAARQALQDSDGFIRRAVAKLRG
;
A
#
# COMPACT_ATOMS: atom_id res chain seq x y z
N MET A 1 8.70 0.22 -6.52
CA MET A 1 7.41 -0.06 -7.22
C MET A 1 7.37 0.36 -8.70
N LYS A 2 7.77 1.57 -9.12
CA LYS A 2 7.79 1.94 -10.56
C LYS A 2 8.67 1.02 -11.42
N SER A 3 9.77 0.51 -10.86
CA SER A 3 10.66 -0.47 -11.52
C SER A 3 10.10 -1.89 -11.58
N GLY A 4 8.82 -2.09 -11.24
CA GLY A 4 8.11 -3.37 -11.31
C GLY A 4 8.20 -4.26 -10.06
N GLY A 5 8.73 -3.76 -8.95
CA GLY A 5 8.75 -4.49 -7.67
C GLY A 5 7.59 -4.18 -6.73
N ARG A 6 7.48 -4.98 -5.67
CA ARG A 6 6.38 -5.00 -4.70
C ARG A 6 6.74 -4.27 -3.40
N LEU A 7 5.73 -3.93 -2.62
CA LEU A 7 5.87 -3.54 -1.22
C LEU A 7 5.41 -4.71 -0.34
N ILE A 8 6.30 -5.23 0.49
CA ILE A 8 6.07 -6.44 1.27
C ILE A 8 6.17 -6.10 2.76
N TYR A 9 5.08 -6.28 3.49
CA TYR A 9 5.02 -6.17 4.94
C TYR A 9 5.20 -7.53 5.56
N MET A 10 6.04 -7.61 6.60
CA MET A 10 6.20 -8.83 7.39
C MET A 10 6.20 -8.53 8.89
N GLY A 11 5.58 -9.42 9.67
CA GLY A 11 5.53 -9.29 11.11
C GLY A 11 4.88 -10.50 11.77
N ALA A 12 4.87 -10.50 13.10
CA ALA A 12 4.14 -11.49 13.88
C ALA A 12 2.97 -10.88 14.64
N GLY A 13 2.02 -11.72 15.07
CA GLY A 13 0.89 -11.31 15.90
C GLY A 13 0.16 -10.07 15.36
N THR A 14 -0.03 -9.06 16.19
CA THR A 14 -0.71 -7.81 15.79
C THR A 14 0.03 -7.08 14.67
N SER A 15 1.36 -7.03 14.70
CA SER A 15 2.16 -6.35 13.67
C SER A 15 1.96 -6.98 12.30
N GLY A 16 2.02 -8.31 12.20
CA GLY A 16 1.74 -9.03 10.94
C GLY A 16 0.31 -8.82 10.46
N ARG A 17 -0.68 -8.87 11.36
CA ARG A 17 -2.10 -8.63 11.00
C ARG A 17 -2.33 -7.22 10.47
N LEU A 18 -1.67 -6.21 11.01
CA LEU A 18 -1.77 -4.83 10.53
C LEU A 18 -1.14 -4.67 9.14
N GLY A 19 -0.02 -5.35 8.87
CA GLY A 19 0.55 -5.41 7.52
C GLY A 19 -0.42 -6.03 6.51
N VAL A 20 -1.02 -7.16 6.87
CA VAL A 20 -2.04 -7.82 6.02
C VAL A 20 -3.27 -6.93 5.81
N LEU A 21 -3.72 -6.21 6.85
CA LEU A 21 -4.83 -5.28 6.77
C LEU A 21 -4.56 -4.17 5.74
N ASP A 22 -3.43 -3.46 5.87
CA ASP A 22 -3.08 -2.36 4.95
C ASP A 22 -2.90 -2.85 3.50
N ALA A 23 -2.24 -4.00 3.31
CA ALA A 23 -2.09 -4.62 2.00
C ALA A 23 -3.45 -4.98 1.36
N SER A 24 -4.39 -5.51 2.15
CA SER A 24 -5.71 -5.91 1.65
C SER A 24 -6.58 -4.73 1.19
N GLU A 25 -6.33 -3.54 1.72
CA GLU A 25 -7.05 -2.32 1.36
C GLU A 25 -6.47 -1.65 0.10
N CYS A 26 -5.27 -2.02 -0.34
CA CYS A 26 -4.63 -1.41 -1.51
C CYS A 26 -5.38 -1.67 -2.84
N PRO A 27 -5.80 -2.92 -3.18
CA PRO A 27 -6.54 -3.19 -4.41
C PRO A 27 -7.88 -2.44 -4.54
N PRO A 28 -8.79 -2.44 -3.56
CA PRO A 28 -10.05 -1.71 -3.70
C PRO A 28 -9.86 -0.18 -3.70
N THR A 29 -8.82 0.32 -3.04
CA THR A 29 -8.55 1.76 -2.88
C THR A 29 -7.83 2.35 -4.09
N PHE A 30 -6.77 1.70 -4.56
CA PHE A 30 -5.88 2.25 -5.60
C PHE A 30 -5.95 1.48 -6.93
N GLY A 31 -6.84 0.49 -7.02
CA GLY A 31 -7.09 -0.31 -8.22
C GLY A 31 -5.89 -1.13 -8.69
N VAL A 32 -4.95 -1.38 -7.78
CA VAL A 32 -3.75 -2.19 -8.03
C VAL A 32 -4.04 -3.68 -7.88
N ASP A 33 -3.16 -4.52 -8.41
CA ASP A 33 -3.26 -5.96 -8.24
C ASP A 33 -2.91 -6.37 -6.81
N SER A 34 -3.53 -7.46 -6.35
CA SER A 34 -3.36 -7.98 -4.98
C SER A 34 -1.93 -8.41 -4.66
N GLY A 35 -1.10 -8.67 -5.69
CA GLY A 35 0.31 -8.99 -5.51
C GLY A 35 1.25 -7.79 -5.42
N LEU A 36 0.75 -6.56 -5.60
CA LEU A 36 1.60 -5.37 -5.63
C LEU A 36 2.00 -4.91 -4.22
N VAL A 37 1.08 -4.99 -3.26
CA VAL A 37 1.31 -4.77 -1.84
C VAL A 37 0.91 -6.05 -1.11
N VAL A 38 1.85 -6.68 -0.42
CA VAL A 38 1.69 -8.02 0.17
C VAL A 38 1.95 -7.94 1.66
N GLY A 39 1.05 -8.50 2.47
CA GLY A 39 1.30 -8.72 3.88
C GLY A 39 1.52 -10.20 4.16
N ILE A 40 2.60 -10.53 4.84
CA ILE A 40 2.86 -11.87 5.39
C ILE A 40 2.93 -11.81 6.90
N ILE A 41 2.58 -12.93 7.54
CA ILE A 41 2.52 -13.07 8.98
C ILE A 41 3.21 -14.35 9.42
N ALA A 42 4.03 -14.25 10.46
CA ALA A 42 4.65 -15.41 11.08
C ALA A 42 3.58 -16.43 11.51
N GLY A 43 3.74 -17.70 11.09
CA GLY A 43 2.76 -18.77 11.31
C GLY A 43 1.66 -18.86 10.24
N GLY A 44 1.73 -18.07 9.17
CA GLY A 44 0.85 -18.14 8.00
C GLY A 44 -0.60 -17.74 8.26
N ASP A 45 -1.50 -18.07 7.34
CA ASP A 45 -2.91 -17.62 7.37
C ASP A 45 -3.65 -17.96 8.66
N ARG A 46 -3.30 -19.07 9.33
CA ARG A 46 -3.89 -19.42 10.64
C ARG A 46 -3.64 -18.32 11.68
N ALA A 47 -2.49 -17.66 11.60
CA ALA A 47 -2.09 -16.57 12.51
C ALA A 47 -2.97 -15.31 12.36
N LEU A 48 -3.72 -15.17 11.26
CA LEU A 48 -4.65 -14.05 11.07
C LEU A 48 -5.77 -14.04 12.11
N ARG A 49 -6.24 -15.23 12.50
CA ARG A 49 -7.37 -15.39 13.44
C ARG A 49 -6.94 -15.88 14.81
N TYR A 50 -5.85 -16.63 14.89
CA TYR A 50 -5.39 -17.26 16.13
C TYR A 50 -3.94 -16.92 16.42
N ALA A 51 -3.52 -16.97 17.67
CA ALA A 51 -2.09 -16.93 17.99
C ALA A 51 -1.45 -18.26 17.57
N VAL A 52 -0.23 -18.19 17.05
CA VAL A 52 0.61 -19.36 16.76
C VAL A 52 1.85 -19.22 17.64
N GLU A 53 2.00 -20.13 18.61
CA GLU A 53 3.13 -20.09 19.54
C GLU A 53 4.46 -20.27 18.80
N ASN A 54 5.49 -19.55 19.27
CA ASN A 54 6.87 -19.59 18.77
C ASN A 54 7.08 -19.24 17.29
N ALA A 55 6.04 -18.74 16.60
CA ALA A 55 6.16 -18.34 15.20
C ALA A 55 7.09 -17.13 15.02
N GLU A 56 7.15 -16.23 16.01
CA GLU A 56 7.97 -15.02 15.94
C GLU A 56 9.43 -15.23 16.33
N ASP A 57 9.75 -16.32 17.02
CA ASP A 57 11.05 -16.57 17.66
C ASP A 57 12.09 -17.22 16.73
N ARG A 58 11.72 -17.52 15.48
CA ARG A 58 12.60 -18.20 14.51
C ARG A 58 12.93 -17.28 13.33
N ALA A 59 14.18 -16.81 13.27
CA ALA A 59 14.68 -15.95 12.19
C ALA A 59 14.62 -16.62 10.81
N GLU A 60 14.95 -17.91 10.74
CA GLU A 60 14.91 -18.71 9.51
C GLU A 60 13.53 -18.78 8.85
N PHE A 61 12.44 -18.66 9.62
CA PHE A 61 11.09 -18.62 9.08
C PHE A 61 10.82 -17.35 8.28
N GLY A 62 11.33 -16.20 8.74
CA GLY A 62 11.21 -14.94 8.00
C GLY A 62 11.93 -14.98 6.67
N ALA A 63 13.17 -15.51 6.66
CA ALA A 63 13.93 -15.70 5.44
C ALA A 63 13.22 -16.66 4.47
N THR A 64 12.72 -17.80 4.98
CA THR A 64 12.02 -18.81 4.18
C THR A 64 10.76 -18.24 3.52
N ASP A 65 9.94 -17.46 4.25
CA ASP A 65 8.73 -16.86 3.68
C ASP A 65 9.07 -15.88 2.55
N LEU A 66 10.12 -15.08 2.69
CA LEU A 66 10.57 -14.16 1.63
C LEU A 66 11.22 -14.88 0.44
N GLN A 67 11.90 -16.01 0.67
CA GLN A 67 12.39 -16.89 -0.40
C GLN A 67 11.22 -17.45 -1.21
N ASN A 68 10.17 -17.95 -0.54
CA ASN A 68 8.98 -18.46 -1.20
C ASN A 68 8.24 -17.37 -2.00
N LEU A 69 8.34 -16.12 -1.58
CA LEU A 69 7.83 -14.97 -2.33
C LEU A 69 8.74 -14.52 -3.49
N ASN A 70 9.89 -15.15 -3.70
CA ASN A 70 10.89 -14.76 -4.69
C ASN A 70 11.24 -13.26 -4.60
N VAL A 71 11.56 -12.79 -3.39
CA VAL A 71 12.00 -11.40 -3.18
C VAL A 71 13.24 -11.10 -4.02
N SER A 72 13.26 -9.92 -4.63
CA SER A 72 14.35 -9.44 -5.48
C SER A 72 14.73 -7.99 -5.17
N ALA A 73 15.82 -7.52 -5.78
CA ALA A 73 16.31 -6.14 -5.66
C ALA A 73 15.31 -5.04 -6.06
N LYS A 74 14.21 -5.40 -6.74
CA LYS A 74 13.15 -4.46 -7.11
C LYS A 74 12.12 -4.24 -6.00
N ASP A 75 12.03 -5.20 -5.07
CA ASP A 75 11.07 -5.21 -3.98
C ASP A 75 11.53 -4.31 -2.83
N THR A 76 10.58 -3.96 -1.96
CA THR A 76 10.84 -3.30 -0.69
C THR A 76 10.22 -4.14 0.41
N VAL A 77 11.00 -4.50 1.43
CA VAL A 77 10.56 -5.32 2.56
C VAL A 77 10.53 -4.48 3.83
N VAL A 78 9.40 -4.54 4.53
CA VAL A 78 9.16 -3.80 5.77
C VAL A 78 8.95 -4.80 6.90
N GLY A 79 9.92 -4.88 7.81
CA GLY A 79 9.85 -5.67 9.03
C GLY A 79 9.16 -4.88 10.14
N ILE A 80 8.10 -5.44 10.72
CA ILE A 80 7.25 -4.75 11.69
C ILE A 80 7.31 -5.47 13.04
N SER A 81 7.88 -4.82 14.04
CA SER A 81 7.92 -5.33 15.41
C SER A 81 7.75 -4.19 16.41
N ALA A 82 6.59 -4.15 17.08
CA ALA A 82 6.34 -3.15 18.13
C ALA A 82 7.42 -3.18 19.23
N SER A 83 7.85 -4.38 19.65
CA SER A 83 8.93 -4.56 20.63
C SER A 83 10.32 -4.23 20.09
N GLY A 84 10.52 -4.31 18.76
CA GLY A 84 11.77 -3.97 18.10
C GLY A 84 12.82 -5.10 18.09
N TYR A 85 12.44 -6.34 18.39
CA TYR A 85 13.36 -7.48 18.45
C TYR A 85 12.82 -8.79 17.86
N ALA A 86 11.65 -8.84 17.20
CA ALA A 86 11.10 -10.12 16.73
C ALA A 86 12.08 -10.88 15.78
N PRO A 87 12.63 -12.05 16.15
CA PRO A 87 13.62 -12.77 15.34
C PRO A 87 13.15 -13.07 13.92
N TYR A 88 11.86 -13.43 13.75
CA TYR A 88 11.24 -13.61 12.43
C TYR A 88 11.44 -12.40 11.51
N CYS A 89 11.29 -11.18 12.02
CA CYS A 89 11.50 -9.97 11.23
C CYS A 89 12.99 -9.73 10.94
N VAL A 90 13.86 -9.99 11.91
CA VAL A 90 15.31 -9.85 11.76
C VAL A 90 15.81 -10.74 10.62
N GLY A 91 15.50 -12.04 10.64
CA GLY A 91 15.93 -12.97 9.60
C GLY A 91 15.35 -12.66 8.22
N GLY A 92 14.12 -12.13 8.16
CA GLY A 92 13.55 -11.65 6.90
C GLY A 92 14.26 -10.42 6.34
N LEU A 93 14.55 -9.42 7.18
CA LEU A 93 15.27 -8.22 6.73
C LEU A 93 16.70 -8.56 6.28
N ASP A 94 17.40 -9.42 7.01
CA ASP A 94 18.75 -9.87 6.62
C ASP A 94 18.71 -10.60 5.26
N TYR A 95 17.73 -11.48 5.04
CA TYR A 95 17.55 -12.12 3.75
C TYR A 95 17.21 -11.12 2.64
N ALA A 96 16.27 -10.20 2.88
CA ALA A 96 15.87 -9.18 1.91
C ALA A 96 17.07 -8.32 1.48
N LYS A 97 17.92 -7.95 2.44
CA LYS A 97 19.16 -7.22 2.19
C LYS A 97 20.15 -8.04 1.36
N SER A 98 20.29 -9.34 1.63
CA SER A 98 21.12 -10.24 0.80
C SER A 98 20.62 -10.39 -0.64
N ALA A 99 19.33 -10.11 -0.88
CA ALA A 99 18.70 -10.08 -2.19
C ALA A 99 18.67 -8.67 -2.82
N ASP A 100 19.42 -7.72 -2.25
CA ASP A 100 19.50 -6.30 -2.65
C ASP A 100 18.15 -5.55 -2.62
N ALA A 101 17.16 -6.07 -1.90
CA ALA A 101 15.89 -5.38 -1.72
C ALA A 101 16.05 -4.22 -0.73
N LEU A 102 15.31 -3.12 -0.95
CA LEU A 102 15.26 -2.04 0.03
C LEU A 102 14.60 -2.54 1.32
N THR A 103 15.26 -2.35 2.45
CA THR A 103 14.78 -2.82 3.76
C THR A 103 14.35 -1.67 4.67
N ILE A 104 13.20 -1.85 5.32
CA ILE A 104 12.64 -0.89 6.27
C ILE A 104 12.30 -1.62 7.57
N ALA A 105 12.75 -1.09 8.71
CA ALA A 105 12.35 -1.55 10.04
C ALA A 105 11.33 -0.59 10.66
N MET A 106 10.24 -1.12 11.19
CA MET A 106 9.23 -0.36 11.94
C MET A 106 9.17 -0.86 13.38
N SER A 107 9.41 0.04 14.34
CA SER A 107 9.35 -0.28 15.77
C SER A 107 8.69 0.82 16.59
N CYS A 108 8.19 0.46 17.78
CA CYS A 108 7.66 1.41 18.76
C CYS A 108 8.62 1.65 19.93
N ASN A 109 9.87 1.21 19.80
CA ASN A 109 10.96 1.50 20.73
C ASN A 109 12.07 2.29 20.01
N ARG A 110 12.84 3.06 20.79
CA ARG A 110 14.04 3.75 20.29
C ARG A 110 15.21 2.78 20.22
N ASN A 111 16.09 2.97 19.24
CA ASN A 111 17.29 2.15 19.03
C ASN A 111 16.95 0.66 19.04
N ALA A 112 15.86 0.29 18.36
CA ALA A 112 15.41 -1.09 18.31
C ALA A 112 16.47 -1.97 17.64
N ILE A 113 16.66 -3.20 18.11
CA ILE A 113 17.59 -4.14 17.49
C ILE A 113 17.24 -4.32 16.01
N LEU A 114 15.94 -4.46 15.70
CA LEU A 114 15.42 -4.55 14.34
C LEU A 114 15.87 -3.38 13.45
N SER A 115 16.02 -2.17 13.99
CA SER A 115 16.46 -0.99 13.24
C SER A 115 17.87 -1.15 12.65
N GLY A 116 18.74 -1.92 13.31
CA GLY A 116 20.10 -2.21 12.83
C GLY A 116 20.16 -3.15 11.62
N HIS A 117 19.06 -3.83 11.32
CA HIS A 117 18.96 -4.80 10.22
C HIS A 117 18.32 -4.21 8.94
N ALA A 118 17.96 -2.93 8.94
CA ALA A 118 17.32 -2.26 7.80
C ALA A 118 18.11 -1.05 7.29
N ASP A 119 17.88 -0.68 6.02
CA ASP A 119 18.42 0.54 5.42
C ASP A 119 17.72 1.79 5.97
N ILE A 120 16.43 1.67 6.29
CA ILE A 120 15.61 2.75 6.85
C ILE A 120 14.95 2.28 8.14
N ALA A 121 15.09 3.04 9.22
CA ALA A 121 14.40 2.80 10.49
C ALA A 121 13.28 3.83 10.71
N ILE A 122 12.08 3.34 11.01
CA ILE A 122 10.91 4.12 11.44
C ILE A 122 10.61 3.75 12.89
N GLU A 123 11.12 4.57 13.81
CA GLU A 123 10.93 4.39 15.25
C GLU A 123 9.85 5.34 15.79
N MET A 124 8.79 4.77 16.34
CA MET A 124 7.60 5.47 16.83
C MET A 124 7.44 5.24 18.34
N PRO A 125 8.25 5.87 19.20
CA PRO A 125 8.23 5.63 20.64
C PRO A 125 6.89 6.05 21.25
N THR A 126 5.99 5.08 21.47
CA THR A 126 4.64 5.32 22.00
C THR A 126 4.58 5.39 23.53
N GLY A 127 5.68 5.07 24.21
CA GLY A 127 5.73 4.96 25.67
C GLY A 127 5.04 3.70 26.19
N SER A 128 4.82 3.66 27.50
CA SER A 128 4.19 2.54 28.19
C SER A 128 2.72 2.38 27.79
N GLU A 129 2.28 1.13 27.65
CA GLU A 129 0.89 0.79 27.42
C GLU A 129 0.08 0.86 28.72
N ILE A 130 -1.20 1.20 28.63
CA ILE A 130 -2.11 1.24 29.79
C ILE A 130 -2.23 -0.14 30.46
N LEU A 131 -2.20 -1.21 29.67
CA LEU A 131 -1.99 -2.58 30.13
C LEU A 131 -0.56 -2.96 29.78
N SER A 132 0.28 -3.12 30.80
CA SER A 132 1.71 -3.39 30.65
C SER A 132 1.96 -4.55 29.68
N GLY A 133 2.78 -4.31 28.65
CA GLY A 133 3.13 -5.30 27.61
C GLY A 133 2.09 -5.48 26.49
N SER A 134 0.88 -4.92 26.60
CA SER A 134 -0.16 -5.06 25.59
C SER A 134 0.02 -4.10 24.40
N THR A 135 1.09 -4.32 23.62
CA THR A 135 1.48 -3.49 22.45
C THR A 135 0.45 -3.48 21.30
N ARG A 136 -0.62 -4.28 21.38
CA ARG A 136 -1.76 -4.18 20.45
C ARG A 136 -2.54 -2.85 20.57
N LEU A 137 -2.23 -2.01 21.56
CA LEU A 137 -2.92 -0.76 21.87
C LEU A 137 -2.24 0.44 21.20
N ASN A 138 -1.44 1.24 21.93
CA ASN A 138 -0.82 2.45 21.38
C ASN A 138 0.17 2.11 20.26
N ALA A 139 1.05 1.12 20.48
CA ALA A 139 2.03 0.70 19.48
C ALA A 139 1.36 0.15 18.20
N GLY A 140 0.32 -0.67 18.35
CA GLY A 140 -0.49 -1.15 17.22
C GLY A 140 -1.17 -0.01 16.46
N THR A 141 -1.69 1.00 17.17
CA THR A 141 -2.32 2.17 16.56
C THR A 141 -1.31 3.00 15.77
N ALA A 142 -0.14 3.29 16.35
CA ALA A 142 0.93 4.00 15.67
C ALA A 142 1.40 3.24 14.41
N THR A 143 1.57 1.92 14.53
CA THR A 143 1.92 1.05 13.40
C THR A 143 0.89 1.15 12.27
N LYS A 144 -0.41 1.10 12.58
CA LYS A 144 -1.47 1.25 11.58
C LYS A 144 -1.36 2.58 10.83
N LEU A 145 -1.18 3.68 11.56
CA LEU A 145 -1.08 5.01 10.97
C LEU A 145 0.13 5.11 10.04
N ALA A 146 1.28 4.60 10.45
CA ALA A 146 2.48 4.61 9.63
C ALA A 146 2.36 3.73 8.38
N LEU A 147 1.74 2.54 8.47
CA LEU A 147 1.46 1.71 7.29
C LEU A 147 0.53 2.43 6.31
N ASN A 148 -0.56 3.04 6.81
CA ASN A 148 -1.48 3.80 5.96
C ASN A 148 -0.79 5.00 5.30
N MET A 149 0.13 5.67 5.99
CA MET A 149 0.94 6.73 5.39
C MET A 149 1.84 6.17 4.29
N LEU A 150 2.55 5.07 4.55
CA LEU A 150 3.48 4.46 3.61
C LEU A 150 2.76 4.02 2.31
N SER A 151 1.69 3.25 2.42
CA SER A 151 0.91 2.80 1.26
C SER A 151 0.26 3.97 0.52
N THR A 152 -0.42 4.88 1.22
CA THR A 152 -1.14 6.00 0.61
C THR A 152 -0.18 6.95 -0.11
N LEU A 153 0.90 7.38 0.55
CA LEU A 153 1.86 8.31 -0.06
C LEU A 153 2.57 7.66 -1.25
N THR A 154 2.90 6.37 -1.17
CA THR A 154 3.46 5.62 -2.30
C THR A 154 2.50 5.61 -3.48
N MET A 155 1.21 5.35 -3.25
CA MET A 155 0.19 5.30 -4.30
C MET A 155 -0.08 6.69 -4.91
N VAL A 156 0.00 7.76 -4.12
CA VAL A 156 0.01 9.15 -4.64
C VAL A 156 1.19 9.35 -5.59
N GLN A 157 2.40 8.92 -5.22
CA GLN A 157 3.60 9.00 -6.06
C GLN A 157 3.57 8.06 -7.29
N MET A 158 2.65 7.10 -7.32
CA MET A 158 2.35 6.23 -8.46
C MET A 158 1.16 6.74 -9.31
N GLY A 159 0.69 7.97 -9.07
CA GLY A 159 -0.37 8.58 -9.87
C GLY A 159 -1.76 7.98 -9.64
N LYS A 160 -1.98 7.27 -8.53
CA LYS A 160 -3.28 6.63 -8.19
C LYS A 160 -4.33 7.60 -7.65
N VAL A 161 -3.95 8.85 -7.40
CA VAL A 161 -4.77 9.90 -6.78
C VAL A 161 -4.73 11.16 -7.64
N TYR A 162 -5.82 11.94 -7.61
CA TYR A 162 -5.90 13.27 -8.25
C TYR A 162 -6.44 14.29 -7.26
N GLY A 163 -5.61 15.26 -6.86
CA GLY A 163 -5.91 16.09 -5.70
C GLY A 163 -5.99 15.21 -4.46
N ASN A 164 -7.15 15.15 -3.83
CA ASN A 164 -7.47 14.25 -2.72
C ASN A 164 -8.47 13.14 -3.12
N LEU A 165 -8.70 12.94 -4.42
CA LEU A 165 -9.71 12.02 -4.95
C LEU A 165 -9.11 10.67 -5.34
N MET A 166 -9.78 9.60 -4.92
CA MET A 166 -9.45 8.20 -5.19
C MET A 166 -9.84 7.80 -6.63
N VAL A 167 -9.15 8.36 -7.62
CA VAL A 167 -9.52 8.24 -9.04
C VAL A 167 -9.21 6.90 -9.69
N ASP A 168 -8.45 6.02 -9.04
CA ASP A 168 -8.08 4.70 -9.57
C ASP A 168 -8.78 3.55 -8.82
N MET A 169 -9.88 3.81 -8.11
CA MET A 169 -10.62 2.77 -7.40
C MET A 169 -11.30 1.76 -8.36
N ARG A 170 -11.48 0.52 -7.91
CA ARG A 170 -12.19 -0.55 -8.67
C ARG A 170 -13.68 -0.61 -8.29
N PRO A 171 -14.62 -0.16 -9.14
CA PRO A 171 -16.04 -0.10 -8.79
C PRO A 171 -16.75 -1.45 -8.97
N THR A 172 -16.55 -2.37 -8.03
CA THR A 172 -17.06 -3.76 -8.10
C THR A 172 -18.54 -3.92 -7.71
N ASN A 173 -19.19 -2.87 -7.19
CA ASN A 173 -20.59 -2.90 -6.79
C ASN A 173 -21.27 -1.55 -7.02
N THR A 174 -22.60 -1.50 -6.92
CA THR A 174 -23.41 -0.29 -7.18
C THR A 174 -22.99 0.90 -6.31
N LYS A 175 -22.66 0.68 -5.03
CA LYS A 175 -22.17 1.74 -4.13
C LYS A 175 -20.86 2.34 -4.63
N LEU A 176 -19.96 1.50 -5.12
CA LEU A 176 -18.67 1.93 -5.63
C LEU A 176 -18.80 2.59 -7.02
N GLN A 177 -19.76 2.19 -7.86
CA GLN A 177 -20.07 2.90 -9.10
C GLN A 177 -20.64 4.29 -8.83
N ASP A 178 -21.55 4.42 -7.86
CA ASP A 178 -22.06 5.72 -7.43
C ASP A 178 -20.92 6.62 -6.88
N ARG A 179 -20.00 6.05 -6.11
CA ARG A 179 -18.80 6.76 -5.65
C ARG A 179 -17.94 7.23 -6.83
N ALA A 180 -17.74 6.41 -7.85
CA ALA A 180 -16.96 6.77 -9.04
C ALA A 180 -17.58 7.99 -9.76
N ILE A 181 -18.90 8.02 -9.92
CA ILE A 181 -19.62 9.17 -10.49
C ILE A 181 -19.43 10.43 -9.63
N ARG A 182 -19.55 10.32 -8.30
CA ARG A 182 -19.29 11.45 -7.38
C ARG A 182 -17.85 11.95 -7.47
N ILE A 183 -16.89 11.06 -7.68
CA ILE A 183 -15.49 11.46 -7.88
C ILE A 183 -15.34 12.28 -9.16
N VAL A 184 -15.93 11.84 -10.28
CA VAL A 184 -15.93 12.60 -11.54
C VAL A 184 -16.60 13.96 -11.35
N GLN A 185 -17.76 13.98 -10.69
CA GLN A 185 -18.50 15.20 -10.32
C GLN A 185 -17.62 16.18 -9.55
N ASN A 186 -16.96 15.73 -8.49
CA ASN A 186 -16.09 16.55 -7.64
C ASN A 186 -14.81 17.00 -8.35
N ALA A 187 -14.22 16.15 -9.19
CA ALA A 187 -12.98 16.46 -9.91
C ALA A 187 -13.18 17.51 -11.01
N LEU A 188 -14.39 17.60 -11.56
CA LEU A 188 -14.74 18.44 -12.70
C LEU A 188 -15.65 19.62 -12.32
N HIS A 189 -16.24 19.61 -11.13
CA HIS A 189 -17.22 20.60 -10.67
C HIS A 189 -18.45 20.70 -11.59
N ILE A 190 -18.98 19.55 -12.00
CA ILE A 190 -20.12 19.42 -12.92
C ILE A 190 -21.35 18.81 -12.23
N SER A 191 -22.48 18.75 -12.92
CA SER A 191 -23.67 18.06 -12.43
C SER A 191 -23.46 16.54 -12.36
N ARG A 192 -24.29 15.86 -11.56
CA ARG A 192 -24.25 14.39 -11.45
C ARG A 192 -24.55 13.70 -12.78
N ASP A 193 -25.51 14.23 -13.55
CA ASP A 193 -25.95 13.64 -14.81
C ASP A 193 -24.85 13.76 -15.89
N GLU A 194 -24.18 14.91 -15.94
CA GLU A 194 -22.99 15.08 -16.78
C GLU A 194 -21.86 14.16 -16.34
N ALA A 195 -21.58 14.07 -15.03
CA ALA A 195 -20.55 13.17 -14.51
C ALA A 195 -20.83 11.70 -14.87
N GLN A 196 -22.10 11.28 -14.79
CA GLN A 196 -22.53 9.94 -15.20
C GLN A 196 -22.32 9.73 -16.70
N THR A 197 -22.64 10.73 -17.53
CA THR A 197 -22.46 10.67 -18.98
C THR A 197 -20.98 10.47 -19.34
N TRP A 198 -20.08 11.29 -18.77
CA TRP A 198 -18.64 11.16 -19.00
C TRP A 198 -18.05 9.87 -18.43
N TYR A 199 -18.53 9.43 -17.27
CA TYR A 199 -18.12 8.15 -16.69
C TYR A 199 -18.50 6.96 -17.57
N LEU A 200 -19.70 6.97 -18.17
CA LEU A 200 -20.14 5.93 -19.11
C LEU A 200 -19.38 6.00 -20.44
N ALA A 201 -19.18 7.20 -20.99
CA ALA A 201 -18.40 7.43 -22.21
C ALA A 201 -16.94 6.98 -22.05
N ALA A 202 -16.39 7.05 -20.85
CA ALA A 202 -15.05 6.57 -20.49
C ALA A 202 -15.00 5.08 -20.13
N GLU A 203 -16.02 4.29 -20.48
CA GLU A 203 -16.14 2.87 -20.14
C GLU A 203 -15.97 2.59 -18.64
N LYS A 204 -16.58 3.42 -17.80
CA LYS A 204 -16.54 3.31 -16.33
C LYS A 204 -15.13 3.50 -15.73
N ASN A 205 -14.24 4.23 -16.42
CA ASN A 205 -12.94 4.62 -15.90
C ASN A 205 -12.92 6.10 -15.50
N VAL A 206 -12.72 6.37 -14.21
CA VAL A 206 -12.73 7.73 -13.64
C VAL A 206 -11.60 8.60 -14.20
N LYS A 207 -10.38 8.08 -14.32
CA LYS A 207 -9.24 8.85 -14.84
C LYS A 207 -9.47 9.27 -16.28
N VAL A 208 -9.90 8.33 -17.10
CA VAL A 208 -10.19 8.55 -18.52
C VAL A 208 -11.32 9.59 -18.66
N ALA A 209 -12.40 9.48 -17.87
CA ALA A 209 -13.50 10.46 -17.88
C ALA A 209 -13.00 11.89 -17.59
N ILE A 210 -12.13 12.05 -16.59
CA ILE A 210 -11.57 13.36 -16.22
C ILE A 210 -10.69 13.92 -17.36
N VAL A 211 -9.87 13.08 -18.00
CA VAL A 211 -8.99 13.49 -19.10
C VAL A 211 -9.81 13.87 -20.33
N MET A 212 -10.77 13.03 -20.74
CA MET A 212 -11.68 13.30 -21.86
C MET A 212 -12.40 14.64 -21.66
N TYR A 213 -13.04 14.85 -20.51
CA TYR A 213 -13.75 16.10 -20.22
C TYR A 213 -12.84 17.33 -20.31
N LYS A 214 -11.64 17.26 -19.71
CA LYS A 214 -10.73 18.42 -19.67
C LYS A 214 -10.08 18.74 -21.01
N THR A 215 -10.05 17.81 -21.95
CA THR A 215 -9.27 17.97 -23.20
C THR A 215 -10.14 17.96 -24.45
N GLY A 216 -11.37 17.44 -24.37
CA GLY A 216 -12.19 17.15 -25.54
C GLY A 216 -11.68 15.95 -26.34
N ALA A 217 -10.67 15.22 -25.85
CA ALA A 217 -10.09 14.10 -26.56
C ALA A 217 -11.00 12.86 -26.54
N GLU A 218 -10.94 12.10 -27.63
CA GLU A 218 -11.55 10.77 -27.73
C GLU A 218 -10.94 9.79 -26.71
N ILE A 219 -11.70 8.75 -26.38
CA ILE A 219 -11.33 7.77 -25.34
C ILE A 219 -9.94 7.13 -25.59
N SER A 220 -9.62 6.81 -26.85
CA SER A 220 -8.33 6.21 -27.22
C SER A 220 -7.16 7.15 -26.95
N ALA A 221 -7.27 8.41 -27.33
CA ALA A 221 -6.27 9.44 -27.08
C ALA A 221 -6.12 9.72 -25.57
N ALA A 222 -7.22 9.77 -24.83
CA ALA A 222 -7.20 9.95 -23.37
C ALA A 222 -6.49 8.78 -22.67
N ARG A 223 -6.74 7.53 -23.09
CA ARG A 223 -6.05 6.34 -22.56
C ARG A 223 -4.57 6.35 -22.88
N GLN A 224 -4.20 6.65 -24.12
CA GLN A 224 -2.79 6.73 -24.51
C GLN A 224 -2.06 7.81 -23.72
N ALA A 225 -2.66 9.01 -23.60
CA ALA A 225 -2.06 10.09 -22.83
C ALA A 225 -1.87 9.74 -21.35
N LEU A 226 -2.81 8.99 -20.75
CA LEU A 226 -2.66 8.47 -19.38
C LEU A 226 -1.54 7.44 -19.29
N GLN A 227 -1.44 6.51 -20.23
CA GLN A 227 -0.36 5.51 -20.25
C GLN A 227 1.01 6.18 -20.36
N ASP A 228 1.17 7.11 -21.30
CA ASP A 228 2.41 7.86 -21.52
C ASP A 228 2.78 8.79 -20.35
N SER A 229 1.81 9.05 -19.47
CA SER A 229 1.96 9.92 -18.31
C SER A 229 2.04 9.15 -16.99
N ASP A 230 2.34 7.86 -17.01
CA ASP A 230 2.37 6.97 -15.84
C ASP A 230 1.07 7.02 -15.00
N GLY A 231 -0.08 7.22 -15.66
CA GLY A 231 -1.39 7.33 -15.03
C GLY A 231 -1.67 8.66 -14.32
N PHE A 232 -0.79 9.66 -14.42
CA PHE A 232 -1.01 10.99 -13.83
C PHE A 232 -1.92 11.85 -14.72
N ILE A 233 -3.16 12.11 -14.25
CA ILE A 233 -4.14 12.94 -14.95
C ILE A 233 -3.59 14.32 -15.33
N ARG A 234 -2.91 15.03 -14.42
CA ARG A 234 -2.39 16.38 -14.71
C ARG A 234 -1.41 16.41 -15.88
N ARG A 235 -0.55 15.40 -15.98
CA ARG A 235 0.43 15.25 -17.06
C ARG A 235 -0.26 14.86 -18.37
N ALA A 236 -1.22 13.93 -18.31
CA ALA A 236 -2.01 13.51 -19.48
C ALA A 236 -2.80 14.68 -20.08
N VAL A 237 -3.45 15.50 -19.23
CA VAL A 237 -4.17 16.71 -19.68
C VAL A 237 -3.23 17.74 -20.29
N ALA A 238 -2.06 17.97 -19.69
CA ALA A 238 -1.07 18.90 -20.26
C ALA A 238 -0.57 18.42 -21.62
N LYS A 239 -0.31 17.11 -21.77
CA LYS A 239 0.15 16.48 -23.02
C LYS A 239 -0.84 16.60 -24.18
N LEU A 240 -2.15 16.55 -23.90
CA LEU A 240 -3.19 16.66 -24.93
C LEU A 240 -3.56 18.11 -25.31
N ARG A 241 -3.16 19.09 -24.49
CA ARG A 241 -3.46 20.51 -24.70
C ARG A 241 -2.28 21.30 -25.28
N GLY A 242 -1.06 20.79 -25.12
CA GLY A 242 0.16 21.30 -25.76
C GLY A 242 0.42 20.59 -27.07
#